data_AF-A0A9X5XH58-F1
#
_entry.id   AF-A0A9X5XH58-F1
#
_cell.length_a   1.000
_cell.length_b   1.000
_cell.length_c   1.000
_cell.angle_alpha   90.00
_cell.angle_beta   90.00
_cell.angle_gamma   90.00
#
_symmetry.space_group_name_H-M   'P 1'
#
loop_
_entity.id
_entity.type
_entity.pdbx_description
1 polymer ?
#
loop_
_entity_poly.entity_id
_entity_poly.type
_entity_poly.pdbx_seq_one_letter_code
_entity_poly.pdbx_strand_id
1 'polypeptide(L)'
;NAAMDLSAARHALRTAADHHPGPDAERWRALDDRLPPHRVNADGALAEWAWPGLDDTYDHRHLSHLYGVWPLDEINPYDTPELAEAAHRALVLRGAENDSAHGHLHHALVAARLRDAARVAGALDNVLAGDFFHVSLMSGHYPNRHVYNADAAHTLPAVLIE
;
A
#
# COMPACT_ATOMS: atom_id res chain seq x y z
N ASN A 1 2.76 -1.08 -17.52
CA ASN A 1 2.42 -1.98 -16.39
C ASN A 1 2.98 -1.39 -15.12
N ALA A 2 2.11 -0.94 -14.22
CA ALA A 2 2.50 -0.50 -12.88
C ALA A 2 2.77 -1.73 -11.99
N ALA A 3 3.55 -1.57 -10.93
CA ALA A 3 3.77 -2.61 -9.94
C ALA A 3 2.44 -3.04 -9.26
N MET A 4 1.51 -2.09 -9.05
CA MET A 4 0.16 -2.39 -8.56
C MET A 4 -0.57 -3.39 -9.44
N ASP A 5 -0.55 -3.20 -10.78
CA ASP A 5 -1.24 -4.08 -11.73
C ASP A 5 -0.70 -5.50 -11.63
N LEU A 6 0.61 -5.63 -11.44
CA LEU A 6 1.26 -6.94 -11.29
C LEU A 6 0.82 -7.62 -10.01
N SER A 7 0.92 -6.97 -8.85
CA SER A 7 0.46 -7.55 -7.58
C SER A 7 -1.03 -7.88 -7.60
N ALA A 8 -1.88 -7.02 -8.17
CA ALA A 8 -3.30 -7.29 -8.34
C ALA A 8 -3.57 -8.50 -9.26
N ALA A 9 -2.83 -8.63 -10.35
CA ALA A 9 -2.92 -9.78 -11.24
C ALA A 9 -2.46 -11.08 -10.56
N ARG A 10 -1.32 -11.05 -9.84
CA ARG A 10 -0.83 -12.20 -9.06
C ARG A 10 -1.88 -12.65 -8.04
N HIS A 11 -2.41 -11.70 -7.27
CA HIS A 11 -3.44 -11.96 -6.27
C HIS A 11 -4.68 -12.58 -6.90
N ALA A 12 -5.21 -12.01 -7.99
CA ALA A 12 -6.38 -12.56 -8.67
C ALA A 12 -6.15 -14.00 -9.19
N LEU A 13 -5.00 -14.25 -9.83
CA LEU A 13 -4.66 -15.57 -10.37
C LEU A 13 -4.49 -16.63 -9.28
N ARG A 14 -3.76 -16.31 -8.21
CA ARG A 14 -3.54 -17.22 -7.08
C ARG A 14 -4.83 -17.54 -6.35
N THR A 15 -5.60 -16.51 -5.99
CA THR A 15 -6.89 -16.66 -5.32
C THR A 15 -7.86 -17.49 -6.16
N ALA A 16 -7.93 -17.25 -7.48
CA ALA A 16 -8.75 -18.08 -8.36
C ALA A 16 -8.30 -19.55 -8.35
N ALA A 17 -6.99 -19.82 -8.41
CA ALA A 17 -6.44 -21.17 -8.39
C ALA A 17 -6.67 -21.90 -7.05
N ASP A 18 -6.65 -21.17 -5.94
CA ASP A 18 -6.87 -21.73 -4.60
C ASP A 18 -8.35 -22.06 -4.35
N HIS A 19 -9.28 -21.23 -4.85
CA HIS A 19 -10.72 -21.41 -4.62
C HIS A 19 -11.46 -22.20 -5.71
N HIS A 20 -10.86 -22.36 -6.90
CA HIS A 20 -11.43 -23.15 -8.00
C HIS A 20 -10.42 -24.21 -8.49
N PRO A 21 -10.18 -25.27 -7.70
CA PRO A 21 -9.23 -26.32 -8.07
C PRO A 21 -9.71 -27.08 -9.31
N GLY A 22 -8.78 -27.38 -10.22
CA GLY A 22 -9.05 -28.07 -11.48
C GLY A 22 -8.01 -27.72 -12.56
N PRO A 23 -8.23 -28.15 -13.81
CA PRO A 23 -7.28 -27.91 -14.91
C PRO A 23 -6.95 -26.42 -15.15
N ASP A 24 -7.89 -25.53 -14.85
CA ASP A 24 -7.68 -24.08 -15.00
C ASP A 24 -6.83 -23.48 -13.86
N ALA A 25 -6.79 -24.11 -12.68
CA ALA A 25 -5.93 -23.68 -11.58
C ALA A 25 -4.45 -23.78 -11.95
N GLU A 26 -4.04 -24.86 -12.61
CA GLU A 26 -2.66 -25.01 -13.11
C GLU A 26 -2.33 -23.96 -14.18
N ARG A 27 -3.31 -23.62 -15.04
CA ARG A 27 -3.14 -22.57 -16.05
C ARG A 27 -2.97 -21.19 -15.42
N TRP A 28 -3.73 -20.86 -14.38
CA TRP A 28 -3.59 -19.57 -13.68
C TRP A 28 -2.27 -19.47 -12.93
N ARG A 29 -1.80 -20.55 -12.27
CA ARG A 29 -0.46 -20.59 -11.66
C ARG A 29 0.64 -20.41 -12.71
N ALA A 30 0.53 -21.10 -13.86
CA ALA A 30 1.48 -20.92 -14.95
C ALA A 30 1.46 -19.51 -15.56
N LEU A 31 0.34 -18.78 -15.48
CA LEU A 31 0.28 -17.37 -15.88
C LEU A 31 0.94 -16.46 -14.84
N ASP A 32 0.74 -16.71 -13.55
CA ASP A 32 1.40 -15.99 -12.46
C ASP A 32 2.93 -16.11 -12.55
N ASP A 33 3.45 -17.32 -12.83
CA ASP A 33 4.89 -17.57 -13.01
C ASP A 33 5.51 -16.76 -14.17
N ARG A 34 4.68 -16.29 -15.11
CA ARG A 34 5.12 -15.47 -16.25
C ARG A 34 5.04 -13.97 -16.00
N LEU A 35 4.42 -13.53 -14.90
CA LEU A 35 4.40 -12.13 -14.53
C LEU A 35 5.81 -11.69 -14.09
N PRO A 36 6.27 -10.51 -14.52
CA PRO A 36 7.60 -10.03 -14.16
C PRO A 36 7.73 -9.83 -12.64
N PRO A 37 8.93 -10.05 -12.08
CA PRO A 37 9.16 -9.78 -10.66
C PRO A 37 9.08 -8.28 -10.37
N HIS A 38 8.92 -7.95 -9.09
CA HIS A 38 9.09 -6.59 -8.61
C HIS A 38 10.50 -6.08 -8.92
N ARG A 39 10.62 -4.76 -9.09
CA ARG A 39 11.89 -4.10 -9.37
C ARG A 39 12.27 -3.18 -8.24
N VAL A 40 13.58 -3.07 -8.02
CA VAL A 40 14.17 -2.03 -7.16
C VAL A 40 14.77 -0.97 -8.07
N ASN A 41 14.45 0.29 -7.81
CA ASN A 41 14.93 1.41 -8.61
C ASN A 41 16.32 1.88 -8.13
N ALA A 42 16.85 2.94 -8.74
CA ALA A 42 18.20 3.46 -8.42
C ALA A 42 18.33 4.05 -7.00
N ASP A 43 17.21 4.45 -6.38
CA ASP A 43 17.16 4.99 -5.02
C ASP A 43 17.04 3.89 -3.94
N GLY A 44 17.06 2.62 -4.35
CA GLY A 44 16.84 1.45 -3.50
C GLY A 44 15.37 1.23 -3.14
N ALA A 45 14.44 1.93 -3.76
CA ALA A 45 13.01 1.81 -3.50
C ALA A 45 12.35 0.75 -4.39
N LEU A 46 11.28 0.14 -3.91
CA LEU A 46 10.38 -0.65 -4.76
C LEU A 46 9.85 0.27 -5.88
N ALA A 47 10.13 -0.08 -7.12
CA ALA A 47 9.80 0.75 -8.27
C ALA A 47 8.28 0.81 -8.49
N GLU A 48 7.74 1.98 -8.82
CA GLU A 48 6.31 2.13 -9.10
C GLU A 48 5.94 1.51 -10.46
N TRP A 49 6.90 1.52 -11.39
CA TRP A 49 6.73 1.02 -12.75
C TRP A 49 7.51 -0.28 -13.00
N ALA A 50 6.84 -1.27 -13.57
CA ALA A 50 7.49 -2.52 -13.95
C ALA A 50 8.42 -2.37 -15.16
N TRP A 51 8.21 -1.34 -15.99
CA TRP A 51 9.01 -1.11 -17.20
C TRP A 51 10.29 -0.32 -16.91
N PRO A 52 11.48 -0.78 -17.36
CA PRO A 52 12.73 -0.04 -17.17
C PRO A 52 12.74 1.32 -17.87
N GLY A 53 13.32 2.33 -17.22
CA GLY A 53 13.45 3.68 -17.77
C GLY A 53 12.25 4.61 -17.54
N LEU A 54 11.29 4.20 -16.72
CA LEU A 54 10.29 5.09 -16.13
C LEU A 54 10.74 5.51 -14.74
N ASP A 55 10.64 6.81 -14.46
CA ASP A 55 11.02 7.39 -13.18
C ASP A 55 9.82 7.43 -12.22
N ASP A 56 10.11 7.28 -10.94
CA ASP A 56 9.11 7.39 -9.88
C ASP A 56 9.00 8.84 -9.42
N THR A 57 7.78 9.30 -9.11
CA THR A 57 7.54 10.61 -8.49
C THR A 57 7.09 10.40 -7.06
N TYR A 58 7.91 10.84 -6.10
CA TYR A 58 7.68 10.51 -4.70
C TYR A 58 6.67 11.39 -3.97
N ASP A 59 6.46 12.65 -4.37
CA ASP A 59 5.48 13.50 -3.70
C ASP A 59 4.07 13.25 -4.26
N HIS A 60 3.39 12.24 -3.69
CA HIS A 60 2.04 11.84 -4.09
C HIS A 60 1.34 11.11 -2.94
N ARG A 61 0.05 11.38 -2.72
CA ARG A 61 -0.71 10.77 -1.61
C ARG A 61 -0.98 9.27 -1.76
N HIS A 62 -0.76 8.70 -2.95
CA HIS A 62 -0.99 7.28 -3.23
C HIS A 62 0.30 6.46 -3.16
N LEU A 63 0.17 5.26 -2.58
CA LEU A 63 1.20 4.24 -2.43
C LEU A 63 0.85 2.96 -3.21
N SER A 64 0.24 3.11 -4.39
CA SER A 64 -0.36 2.00 -5.14
C SER A 64 0.59 0.83 -5.43
N HIS A 65 1.87 1.11 -5.67
CA HIS A 65 2.90 0.10 -5.88
C HIS A 65 3.24 -0.72 -4.63
N LEU A 66 2.82 -0.28 -3.44
CA LEU A 66 2.94 -1.03 -2.18
C LEU A 66 1.71 -1.91 -1.89
N TYR A 67 0.82 -2.11 -2.87
CA TYR A 67 -0.32 -3.03 -2.76
C TYR A 67 0.07 -4.45 -2.33
N GLY A 68 1.27 -4.91 -2.74
CA GLY A 68 1.84 -6.19 -2.31
C GLY A 68 2.18 -6.27 -0.81
N VAL A 69 2.38 -5.12 -0.14
CA VAL A 69 2.65 -5.03 1.32
C VAL A 69 1.36 -4.93 2.12
N TRP A 70 0.44 -4.08 1.68
CA TRP A 70 -0.87 -3.93 2.27
C TRP A 70 -1.88 -3.55 1.16
N PRO A 71 -3.07 -4.19 1.09
CA PRO A 71 -3.64 -5.13 2.05
C PRO A 71 -3.18 -6.58 1.88
N LEU A 72 -2.27 -6.86 0.93
CA LEU A 72 -1.75 -8.21 0.71
C LEU A 72 -0.66 -8.58 1.71
N ASP A 73 -0.04 -9.74 1.50
CA ASP A 73 1.13 -10.22 2.26
C ASP A 73 2.21 -10.77 1.30
N GLU A 74 2.17 -10.32 0.03
CA GLU A 74 3.12 -10.72 -1.01
C GLU A 74 4.54 -10.22 -0.69
N ILE A 75 4.64 -9.03 -0.09
CA ILE A 75 5.87 -8.40 0.35
C ILE A 75 5.83 -8.23 1.87
N ASN A 76 6.66 -8.97 2.59
CA ASN A 76 6.70 -8.93 4.05
C ASN A 76 8.12 -9.17 4.60
N PRO A 77 8.45 -8.68 5.81
CA PRO A 77 9.81 -8.78 6.37
C PRO A 77 10.31 -10.20 6.66
N TYR A 78 9.43 -11.20 6.66
CA TYR A 78 9.75 -12.56 7.06
C TYR A 78 10.05 -13.45 5.85
N ASP A 79 9.22 -13.38 4.81
CA ASP A 79 9.32 -14.23 3.62
C ASP A 79 10.08 -13.55 2.48
N THR A 80 10.00 -12.22 2.38
CA THR A 80 10.61 -11.44 1.29
C THR A 80 11.38 -10.21 1.82
N PRO A 81 12.37 -10.41 2.72
CA PRO A 81 13.03 -9.32 3.45
C PRO A 81 13.70 -8.28 2.53
N GLU A 82 14.26 -8.69 1.39
CA GLU A 82 14.89 -7.77 0.43
C GLU A 82 13.86 -6.85 -0.25
N LEU A 83 12.68 -7.37 -0.58
CA LEU A 83 11.58 -6.56 -1.13
C LEU A 83 10.92 -5.71 -0.05
N ALA A 84 10.85 -6.20 1.19
CA ALA A 84 10.32 -5.44 2.32
C ALA A 84 11.20 -4.21 2.62
N GLU A 85 12.52 -4.35 2.54
CA GLU A 85 13.46 -3.22 2.66
C GLU A 85 13.26 -2.21 1.53
N ALA A 86 13.12 -2.68 0.28
CA ALA A 86 12.85 -1.80 -0.85
C ALA A 86 11.49 -1.08 -0.73
N ALA A 87 10.46 -1.78 -0.23
CA ALA A 87 9.15 -1.21 0.03
C ALA A 87 9.20 -0.18 1.17
N HIS A 88 9.98 -0.45 2.23
CA HIS A 88 10.22 0.51 3.31
C HIS A 88 10.90 1.76 2.77
N ARG A 89 11.93 1.60 1.92
CA ARG A 89 12.59 2.71 1.25
C ARG A 89 11.62 3.54 0.40
N ALA A 90 10.71 2.91 -0.33
CA ALA A 90 9.67 3.60 -1.09
C ALA A 90 8.71 4.39 -0.18
N LEU A 91 8.28 3.79 0.94
CA LEU A 91 7.47 4.44 1.96
C LEU A 91 8.19 5.64 2.62
N VAL A 92 9.51 5.53 2.86
CA VAL A 92 10.33 6.61 3.42
C VAL A 92 10.42 7.80 2.48
N LEU A 93 10.55 7.54 1.18
CA LEU A 93 10.68 8.57 0.16
C LEU A 93 9.35 9.24 -0.18
N ARG A 94 8.23 8.54 0.01
CA ARG A 94 6.89 9.03 -0.31
C ARG A 94 6.56 10.31 0.48
N GLY A 95 6.22 11.37 -0.25
CA GLY A 95 5.67 12.60 0.28
C GLY A 95 4.14 12.53 0.41
N ALA A 96 3.57 13.45 1.16
CA ALA A 96 2.13 13.47 1.40
C ALA A 96 1.32 14.05 0.23
N GLU A 97 1.91 14.91 -0.62
CA GLU A 97 1.26 15.77 -1.64
C GLU A 97 0.23 16.76 -1.08
N ASN A 98 -0.61 16.31 -0.16
CA ASN A 98 -1.60 17.08 0.56
C ASN A 98 -1.94 16.38 1.89
N ASP A 99 -2.84 16.99 2.67
CA ASP A 99 -3.28 16.44 3.96
C ASP A 99 -4.51 15.53 3.81
N SER A 100 -4.56 14.66 2.79
CA SER A 100 -5.70 13.73 2.69
C SER A 100 -5.63 12.64 3.76
N ALA A 101 -6.75 12.37 4.42
CA ALA A 101 -6.78 11.42 5.53
C ALA A 101 -6.40 10.01 5.09
N HIS A 102 -6.90 9.56 3.93
CA HIS A 102 -6.53 8.26 3.37
C HIS A 102 -5.04 8.16 3.00
N GLY A 103 -4.39 9.27 2.60
CA GLY A 103 -2.97 9.27 2.27
C GLY A 103 -2.13 8.94 3.50
N HIS A 104 -2.39 9.66 4.61
CA HIS A 104 -1.73 9.39 5.88
C HIS A 104 -2.03 7.98 6.41
N LEU A 105 -3.29 7.55 6.39
CA LEU A 105 -3.64 6.24 6.98
C LEU A 105 -3.19 5.06 6.11
N HIS A 106 -3.07 5.23 4.79
CA HIS A 106 -2.43 4.21 3.95
C HIS A 106 -0.92 4.09 4.25
N HIS A 107 -0.23 5.20 4.54
CA HIS A 107 1.15 5.14 5.06
C HIS A 107 1.21 4.36 6.37
N ALA A 108 0.25 4.59 7.28
CA ALA A 108 0.21 3.89 8.56
C ALA A 108 0.06 2.37 8.38
N LEU A 109 -0.86 1.92 7.51
CA LEU A 109 -1.08 0.48 7.24
C LEU A 109 0.15 -0.21 6.66
N VAL A 110 0.78 0.42 5.65
CA VAL A 110 2.02 -0.10 5.06
C VAL A 110 3.15 -0.10 6.10
N ALA A 111 3.28 0.98 6.89
CA ALA A 111 4.28 1.07 7.95
C ALA A 111 4.10 -0.03 9.02
N ALA A 112 2.86 -0.32 9.41
CA ALA A 112 2.55 -1.38 10.37
C ALA A 112 3.02 -2.75 9.87
N ARG A 113 2.69 -3.09 8.61
CA ARG A 113 3.15 -4.32 7.95
C ARG A 113 4.66 -4.42 7.82
N LEU A 114 5.35 -3.30 7.64
CA LEU A 114 6.81 -3.21 7.59
C LEU A 114 7.47 -3.02 8.96
N ARG A 115 6.71 -3.10 10.05
CA ARG A 115 7.19 -2.99 11.44
C ARG A 115 7.82 -1.63 11.80
N ASP A 116 7.41 -0.55 11.12
CA ASP A 116 7.85 0.81 11.40
C ASP A 116 6.84 1.56 12.30
N ALA A 117 6.92 1.29 13.61
CA ALA A 117 6.02 1.88 14.60
C ALA A 117 6.10 3.41 14.67
N ALA A 118 7.26 4.01 14.35
CA ALA A 118 7.43 5.45 14.39
C ALA A 118 6.62 6.14 13.29
N ARG A 119 6.62 5.58 12.07
CA ARG A 119 5.79 6.09 10.97
C ARG A 119 4.30 5.86 11.20
N VAL A 120 3.92 4.73 11.80
CA VAL A 120 2.53 4.49 12.23
C VAL A 120 2.09 5.62 13.16
N ALA A 121 2.86 5.90 14.21
CA ALA A 121 2.54 6.95 15.17
C ALA A 121 2.43 8.33 14.50
N GLY A 122 3.41 8.71 13.68
CA GLY A 122 3.39 10.01 12.99
C GLY A 122 2.21 10.16 12.02
N ALA A 123 1.83 9.10 11.30
CA ALA A 123 0.67 9.12 10.42
C ALA A 123 -0.66 9.21 11.18
N LEU A 124 -0.77 8.52 12.31
CA LEU A 124 -1.92 8.64 13.22
C LEU A 124 -2.03 10.04 13.81
N ASP A 125 -0.90 10.62 14.26
CA ASP A 125 -0.87 11.97 14.81
C ASP A 125 -1.36 13.01 13.79
N ASN A 126 -0.93 12.92 12.53
CA ASN A 126 -1.38 13.81 11.46
C ASN A 126 -2.92 13.80 11.31
N VAL A 127 -3.57 12.64 11.44
CA VAL A 127 -5.02 12.50 11.26
C VAL A 127 -5.80 12.82 12.53
N LEU A 128 -5.34 12.34 13.69
CA LEU A 128 -6.03 12.54 14.97
C LEU A 128 -5.93 13.98 15.47
N ALA A 129 -4.84 14.68 15.13
CA ALA A 129 -4.67 16.10 15.45
C ALA A 129 -5.15 17.06 14.35
N GLY A 130 -5.29 16.61 13.09
CA GLY A 130 -5.50 17.46 11.92
C GLY A 130 -6.93 17.88 11.60
N ASP A 131 -7.82 17.96 12.59
CA ASP A 131 -9.21 18.45 12.42
C ASP A 131 -10.04 17.67 11.37
N PHE A 132 -9.89 16.35 11.32
CA PHE A 132 -10.59 15.50 10.35
C PHE A 132 -11.97 15.03 10.80
N PHE A 133 -12.31 15.07 12.10
CA PHE A 133 -13.51 14.42 12.64
C PHE A 133 -14.63 15.40 12.96
N HIS A 134 -15.84 15.08 12.49
CA HIS A 134 -17.07 15.69 12.93
C HIS A 134 -17.41 15.23 14.36
N VAL A 135 -18.34 15.93 15.04
CA VAL A 135 -18.83 15.53 16.38
C VAL A 135 -19.43 14.11 16.38
N SER A 136 -19.92 13.64 15.23
CA SER A 136 -20.42 12.27 15.04
C SER A 136 -19.33 11.19 14.91
N LEU A 137 -18.05 11.56 14.95
CA LEU A 137 -16.89 10.72 14.63
C LEU A 137 -16.79 10.26 13.16
N MET A 138 -17.70 10.71 12.29
CA MET A 138 -17.45 10.62 10.85
C MET A 138 -16.32 11.58 10.46
N SER A 139 -15.59 11.23 9.41
CA SER A 139 -14.42 11.97 8.96
C SER A 139 -14.71 12.87 7.75
N GLY A 140 -13.80 13.82 7.54
CA GLY A 140 -13.58 14.48 6.26
C GLY A 140 -12.36 13.90 5.55
N HIS A 141 -12.34 14.04 4.23
CA HIS A 141 -11.19 13.64 3.41
C HIS A 141 -9.97 14.55 3.65
N TYR A 142 -10.21 15.81 4.01
CA TYR A 142 -9.22 16.84 4.33
C TYR A 142 -9.53 17.50 5.67
N PRO A 143 -8.57 18.22 6.29
CA PRO A 143 -8.81 19.09 7.44
C PRO A 143 -9.94 20.10 7.18
N ASN A 144 -10.50 20.68 8.25
CA ASN A 144 -11.65 21.59 8.22
C ASN A 144 -12.99 20.95 7.81
N ARG A 145 -12.98 19.68 7.38
CA ARG A 145 -14.18 18.84 7.18
C ARG A 145 -15.16 19.37 6.13
N HIS A 146 -14.65 20.09 5.13
CA HIS A 146 -15.47 20.57 4.01
C HIS A 146 -15.84 19.47 3.02
N VAL A 147 -15.09 18.37 3.00
CA VAL A 147 -15.31 17.22 2.13
C VAL A 147 -15.57 16.00 3.00
N TYR A 148 -16.84 15.63 3.17
CA TYR A 148 -17.22 14.44 3.94
C TYR A 148 -16.64 13.16 3.30
N ASN A 149 -16.03 12.28 4.09
CA ASN A 149 -15.52 10.98 3.63
C ASN A 149 -15.38 10.02 4.82
N ALA A 150 -15.71 8.75 4.64
CA ALA A 150 -15.62 7.74 5.70
C ALA A 150 -14.31 6.92 5.68
N ASP A 151 -13.35 7.27 4.81
CA ASP A 151 -12.04 6.63 4.71
C ASP A 151 -11.35 6.53 6.08
N ALA A 152 -11.12 7.66 6.75
CA ALA A 152 -10.41 7.65 8.03
C ALA A 152 -11.16 6.93 9.14
N ALA A 153 -12.47 7.14 9.24
CA ALA A 153 -13.30 6.46 10.23
C ALA A 153 -13.24 4.92 10.11
N HIS A 154 -13.10 4.38 8.89
CA HIS A 154 -12.98 2.94 8.66
C HIS A 154 -11.53 2.43 8.70
N THR A 155 -10.55 3.24 8.31
CA THR A 155 -9.14 2.81 8.27
C THR A 155 -8.49 2.83 9.66
N LEU A 156 -8.88 3.74 10.56
CA LEU A 156 -8.31 3.81 11.90
C LEU A 156 -8.40 2.48 12.68
N PRO A 157 -9.56 1.79 12.75
CA PRO A 157 -9.62 0.47 13.37
C PRO A 157 -8.71 -0.57 12.70
N ALA A 158 -8.56 -0.51 11.37
CA ALA A 158 -7.68 -1.43 10.66
C ALA A 158 -6.22 -1.20 11.06
N VAL A 159 -5.75 0.05 11.12
CA VAL A 159 -4.38 0.39 11.57
C VAL A 159 -4.10 -0.12 12.98
N LEU A 160 -5.09 -0.11 13.87
CA LEU A 160 -4.94 -0.61 15.24
C LEU A 160 -4.86 -2.14 15.33
N ILE A 161 -5.38 -2.86 14.35
CA ILE A 161 -5.40 -4.33 14.31
C ILE A 161 -4.13 -4.90 13.65
N GLU A 162 -3.58 -4.19 12.67
CA GLU A 162 -2.31 -4.53 12.00
C GLU A 162 -1.08 -4.41 12.93
#